data_AF-A0A9D8DCZ4-F1
#
_entry.id   AF-A0A9D8DCZ4-F1
#
_cell.length_a   1.000
_cell.length_b   1.000
_cell.length_c   1.000
_cell.angle_alpha   90.00
_cell.angle_beta   90.00
_cell.angle_gamma   90.00
#
_symmetry.space_group_name_H-M   'P 1'
#
loop_
_entity.id
_entity.type
_entity.pdbx_description
1 polymer ?
#
loop_
_entity_poly.entity_id
_entity_poly.type
_entity_poly.pdbx_seq_one_letter_code
_entity_poly.pdbx_strand_id
1 'polypeptide(L)'
;MKFGGTSVAGADEIKRAAQRIVAAREQGKSVVAVLSARGKTTDELVAMAREVAERPDPREMDMLLSTGERISCALCAMAIVELGHKAISLTGSQAGIVTDSSHTKARII
;
A
#
# COMPACT_ATOMS: atom_id res chain seq x y z
N MET A 1 -9.38 8.04 3.46
CA MET A 1 -9.82 6.75 4.03
C MET A 1 -8.58 5.87 4.24
N LYS A 2 -8.49 5.10 5.33
CA LYS A 2 -7.35 4.20 5.57
C LYS A 2 -7.81 2.75 5.69
N PHE A 3 -7.12 1.83 5.03
CA PHE A 3 -7.39 0.40 5.07
C PHE A 3 -6.14 -0.34 5.57
N GLY A 4 -6.28 -1.07 6.67
CA GLY A 4 -5.19 -1.89 7.23
C GLY A 4 -5.04 -3.23 6.51
N GLY A 5 -4.00 -3.98 6.84
CA GLY A 5 -3.65 -5.23 6.12
C GLY A 5 -4.76 -6.29 6.10
N THR A 6 -5.59 -6.36 7.14
CA THR A 6 -6.77 -7.24 7.18
C THR A 6 -7.87 -6.81 6.21
N SER A 7 -7.99 -5.51 5.95
CA SER A 7 -8.96 -4.93 5.01
C SER A 7 -8.53 -5.06 3.55
N VAL A 8 -7.34 -5.60 3.29
CA VAL A 8 -6.78 -5.83 1.95
C VAL A 8 -6.10 -7.21 1.84
N ALA A 9 -6.43 -8.15 2.73
CA ALA A 9 -5.74 -9.43 2.82
C ALA A 9 -5.89 -10.26 1.52
N GLY A 10 -7.10 -10.31 0.97
CA GLY A 10 -7.43 -11.05 -0.24
C GLY A 10 -8.12 -10.20 -1.30
N ALA A 11 -8.47 -10.86 -2.40
CA ALA A 11 -9.15 -10.23 -3.53
C ALA A 11 -10.52 -9.66 -3.11
N ASP A 12 -11.27 -10.39 -2.30
CA ASP A 12 -12.61 -9.95 -1.87
C ASP A 12 -12.54 -8.77 -0.91
N GLU A 13 -11.56 -8.75 0.01
CA GLU A 13 -11.30 -7.60 0.88
C GLU A 13 -10.96 -6.35 0.07
N ILE A 14 -10.10 -6.48 -0.95
CA ILE A 14 -9.73 -5.39 -1.86
C ILE A 14 -10.95 -4.89 -2.63
N LYS A 15 -11.78 -5.79 -3.18
CA LYS A 15 -13.02 -5.41 -3.87
C LYS A 15 -13.98 -4.67 -2.94
N ARG A 16 -14.15 -5.14 -1.70
CA ARG A 16 -14.97 -4.43 -0.69
C ARG A 16 -14.39 -3.07 -0.33
N ALA A 17 -13.07 -2.93 -0.22
CA ALA A 17 -12.42 -1.64 -0.01
C ALA A 17 -12.66 -0.67 -1.18
N ALA A 18 -12.52 -1.15 -2.42
CA ALA A 18 -12.79 -0.38 -3.64
C ALA A 18 -14.26 0.09 -3.70
N GLN A 19 -15.21 -0.80 -3.41
CA GLN A 19 -16.64 -0.44 -3.33
C GLN A 19 -16.90 0.68 -2.32
N ARG A 20 -16.27 0.63 -1.13
CA ARG A 20 -16.41 1.69 -0.12
C ARG A 20 -15.81 3.02 -0.57
N ILE A 21 -14.70 3.00 -1.29
CA ILE A 21 -14.06 4.19 -1.88
C ILE A 21 -14.98 4.80 -2.94
N VAL A 22 -15.50 3.98 -3.86
CA VAL A 22 -16.43 4.39 -4.91
C VAL A 22 -17.71 4.96 -4.32
N ALA A 23 -18.32 4.30 -3.34
CA ALA A 23 -19.52 4.80 -2.68
C ALA A 23 -19.30 6.18 -2.04
N ALA A 24 -18.13 6.43 -1.44
CA ALA A 24 -17.80 7.75 -0.92
C ALA A 24 -17.66 8.79 -2.04
N ARG A 25 -17.06 8.42 -3.18
CA ARG A 25 -16.94 9.27 -4.36
C ARG A 25 -18.31 9.62 -4.96
N GLU A 26 -19.20 8.65 -5.09
CA GLU A 26 -20.57 8.83 -5.62
C GLU A 26 -21.43 9.73 -4.73
N GLN A 27 -21.11 9.84 -3.45
CA GLN A 27 -21.68 10.84 -2.54
C GLN A 27 -21.10 12.26 -2.75
N GLY A 28 -20.38 12.51 -3.85
CA GLY A 28 -19.79 13.80 -4.19
C GLY A 28 -18.48 14.12 -3.47
N LYS A 29 -17.86 13.18 -2.75
CA LYS A 29 -16.61 13.43 -2.01
C LYS A 29 -15.39 13.38 -2.93
N SER A 30 -14.37 14.18 -2.62
CA SER A 30 -13.01 13.98 -3.11
C SER A 30 -12.31 12.97 -2.20
N VAL A 31 -11.87 11.84 -2.75
CA VAL A 31 -11.38 10.71 -1.94
C VAL A 31 -9.90 10.46 -2.18
N VAL A 32 -9.14 10.40 -1.09
CA VAL A 32 -7.80 9.82 -1.02
C VAL A 32 -7.86 8.58 -0.15
N ALA A 33 -7.32 7.46 -0.63
CA ALA A 33 -7.26 6.20 0.10
C ALA A 33 -5.80 5.80 0.38
N VAL A 34 -5.53 5.37 1.60
CA VAL A 34 -4.23 4.87 2.05
C VAL A 34 -4.38 3.39 2.40
N LEU A 35 -3.58 2.53 1.76
CA LEU A 35 -3.61 1.09 1.93
C LEU A 35 -2.28 0.62 2.52
N SER A 36 -2.35 -0.29 3.51
CA SER A 36 -1.18 -1.04 3.99
C SER A 36 -0.90 -2.25 3.09
N ALA A 37 0.23 -2.93 3.26
CA ALA A 37 0.47 -4.23 2.64
C ALA A 37 -0.61 -5.27 3.00
N ARG A 38 -0.81 -6.25 2.11
CA ARG A 38 -1.81 -7.31 2.25
C ARG A 38 -1.44 -8.27 3.38
N GLY A 39 -2.37 -8.52 4.32
CA GLY A 39 -2.27 -9.64 5.26
C GLY A 39 -0.89 -9.80 5.91
N LYS A 40 -0.23 -10.95 5.63
CA LYS A 40 1.10 -11.33 6.14
C LYS A 40 2.26 -10.99 5.20
N THR A 41 2.01 -10.28 4.10
CA THR A 41 3.04 -10.02 3.07
C THR A 41 4.26 -9.31 3.60
N THR A 42 4.12 -8.40 4.58
CA THR A 42 5.28 -7.77 5.22
C THR A 42 6.19 -8.81 5.89
N ASP A 43 5.62 -9.76 6.62
CA ASP A 43 6.39 -10.82 7.30
C ASP A 43 7.07 -11.74 6.27
N GLU A 44 6.38 -12.06 5.18
CA GLU A 44 6.93 -12.84 4.05
C GLU A 44 8.11 -12.12 3.39
N LEU A 45 8.01 -10.80 3.17
CA LEU A 45 9.09 -9.99 2.61
C LEU A 45 10.31 -9.95 3.55
N VAL A 46 10.08 -9.80 4.85
CA VAL A 46 11.16 -9.87 5.86
C VAL A 46 11.82 -11.25 5.85
N ALA A 47 11.05 -12.32 5.73
CA ALA A 47 11.58 -13.69 5.64
C ALA A 47 12.48 -13.86 4.41
N MET A 48 12.00 -13.44 3.23
CA MET A 48 12.78 -13.50 1.98
C MET A 48 14.09 -12.71 2.07
N ALA A 49 14.10 -11.53 2.70
CA ALA A 49 15.33 -10.78 2.89
C ALA A 49 16.36 -11.55 3.73
N ARG A 50 15.90 -12.25 4.78
CA ARG A 50 16.75 -13.03 5.68
C ARG A 50 17.29 -14.31 5.07
N GLU A 51 16.62 -14.86 4.06
CA GLU A 51 17.14 -15.98 3.28
C GLU A 51 18.37 -15.58 2.45
N VAL A 52 18.46 -14.32 2.03
CA VAL A 52 19.56 -13.82 1.19
C VAL A 52 20.65 -13.11 2.00
N ALA A 53 20.30 -12.49 3.14
CA ALA A 53 21.24 -11.78 3.99
C ALA A 53 20.89 -11.91 5.48
N GLU A 54 21.84 -12.35 6.31
CA GLU A 54 21.65 -12.43 7.78
C GLU A 54 21.37 -11.04 8.40
N ARG A 55 22.00 -10.00 7.84
CA ARG A 55 21.82 -8.60 8.22
C ARG A 55 21.56 -7.76 6.97
N PRO A 56 20.31 -7.73 6.48
CA PRO A 56 19.97 -6.95 5.29
C PRO A 56 20.28 -5.47 5.50
N ASP A 57 20.75 -4.81 4.45
CA ASP A 57 20.96 -3.37 4.47
C ASP A 57 19.62 -2.64 4.73
N PRO A 58 19.54 -1.68 5.68
CA PRO A 58 18.29 -1.02 6.03
C PRO A 58 17.61 -0.28 4.87
N ARG A 59 18.37 0.31 3.95
CA ARG A 59 17.82 0.99 2.78
C ARG A 59 17.17 -0.01 1.84
N GLU A 60 17.85 -1.13 1.58
CA GLU A 60 17.32 -2.17 0.69
C GLU A 60 16.15 -2.94 1.33
N MET A 61 16.12 -3.04 2.67
CA MET A 61 14.95 -3.49 3.40
C MET A 61 13.74 -2.57 3.16
N ASP A 62 13.91 -1.25 3.29
CA ASP A 62 12.82 -0.30 2.99
C ASP A 62 12.34 -0.43 1.54
N MET A 63 13.27 -0.59 0.58
CA MET A 63 12.95 -0.82 -0.83
C MET A 63 12.08 -2.07 -1.00
N LEU A 64 12.48 -3.20 -0.39
CA LEU A 64 11.75 -4.46 -0.46
C LEU A 64 10.37 -4.34 0.20
N LEU A 65 10.30 -3.85 1.44
CA LEU A 65 9.05 -3.76 2.19
C LEU A 65 8.03 -2.86 1.49
N SER A 66 8.48 -1.77 0.85
CA SER A 66 7.61 -0.87 0.11
C SER A 66 6.82 -1.54 -1.02
N THR A 67 7.29 -2.70 -1.52
CA THR A 67 6.59 -3.45 -2.56
C THR A 67 5.23 -3.98 -2.08
N GLY A 68 5.07 -4.28 -0.79
CA GLY A 68 3.83 -4.80 -0.22
C GLY A 68 2.67 -3.80 -0.32
N GLU A 69 2.89 -2.54 0.05
CA GLU A 69 1.90 -1.47 -0.13
C GLU A 69 1.64 -1.20 -1.61
N ARG A 70 2.68 -1.22 -2.45
CA ARG A 70 2.55 -0.95 -3.90
C ARG A 70 1.63 -1.96 -4.59
N ILE A 71 1.76 -3.25 -4.25
CA ILE A 71 0.87 -4.31 -4.74
C ILE A 71 -0.58 -4.00 -4.34
N SER A 72 -0.80 -3.67 -3.06
CA SER A 72 -2.14 -3.39 -2.52
C SER A 72 -2.79 -2.18 -3.22
N CYS A 73 -2.03 -1.10 -3.38
CA CYS A 73 -2.49 0.11 -4.07
C CYS A 73 -2.82 -0.15 -5.54
N ALA A 74 -1.97 -0.88 -6.27
CA ALA A 74 -2.21 -1.22 -7.67
C ALA A 74 -3.48 -2.07 -7.85
N LEU A 75 -3.63 -3.13 -7.05
CA LEU A 75 -4.81 -4.00 -7.11
C LEU A 75 -6.11 -3.27 -6.77
N CYS A 76 -6.08 -2.37 -5.77
CA CYS A 76 -7.25 -1.57 -5.43
C CYS A 76 -7.60 -0.57 -6.55
N ALA A 77 -6.60 0.08 -7.16
CA ALA A 77 -6.83 0.96 -8.30
C ALA A 77 -7.46 0.20 -9.49
N MET A 78 -6.98 -1.01 -9.81
CA MET A 78 -7.59 -1.88 -10.82
C MET A 78 -9.05 -2.21 -10.48
N ALA A 79 -9.34 -2.56 -9.22
CA ALA A 79 -10.70 -2.84 -8.77
C ALA A 79 -11.62 -1.60 -8.85
N ILE A 80 -11.11 -0.39 -8.60
CA ILE A 80 -11.89 0.84 -8.78
C ILE A 80 -12.18 1.10 -10.27
N VAL A 81 -11.20 0.85 -11.14
CA VAL A 81 -11.36 0.95 -12.61
C VAL A 81 -12.40 -0.04 -13.12
N GLU A 82 -12.38 -1.28 -12.63
CA GLU A 82 -13.40 -2.30 -12.94
C GLU A 82 -14.81 -1.86 -12.54
N LEU A 83 -14.94 -1.09 -11.46
CA LEU A 83 -16.22 -0.48 -11.03
C LEU A 83 -16.64 0.74 -11.86
N GLY A 84 -15.90 1.08 -12.93
CA GLY A 84 -16.22 2.19 -13.83
C GLY A 84 -15.70 3.56 -13.39
N HIS A 85 -14.83 3.63 -12.37
CA HIS A 85 -14.31 4.88 -11.81
C HIS A 85 -12.82 5.06 -12.10
N LYS A 86 -12.37 6.30 -12.27
CA LYS A 86 -10.94 6.60 -12.47
C LYS A 86 -10.19 6.57 -11.14
N ALA A 87 -9.08 5.84 -11.10
CA ALA A 87 -8.15 5.83 -9.98
C ALA A 87 -6.71 5.70 -10.46
N ILE A 88 -5.77 6.24 -9.68
CA ILE A 88 -4.33 6.04 -9.86
C ILE A 88 -3.73 5.59 -8.53
N SER A 89 -2.77 4.68 -8.57
CA SER A 89 -1.95 4.33 -7.41
C SER A 89 -0.72 5.24 -7.37
N LEU A 90 -0.32 5.65 -6.17
CA LEU A 90 0.86 6.47 -5.92
C LEU A 90 1.70 5.83 -4.83
N THR A 91 3.02 5.88 -4.97
CA THR A 91 3.94 5.66 -3.84
C THR A 91 3.88 6.86 -2.88
N GLY A 92 4.46 6.72 -1.68
CA GLY A 92 4.59 7.84 -0.75
C GLY A 92 5.31 9.04 -1.38
N SER A 93 6.42 8.81 -2.08
CA SER A 93 7.16 9.86 -2.78
C SER A 93 6.37 10.53 -3.91
N GLN A 94 5.61 9.76 -4.70
CA GLN A 94 4.72 10.32 -5.73
C GLN A 94 3.55 11.11 -5.15
N ALA A 95 3.14 10.79 -3.91
CA ALA A 95 2.16 11.56 -3.14
C ALA A 95 2.77 12.78 -2.42
N GLY A 96 4.08 13.02 -2.57
CA GLY A 96 4.78 14.16 -1.97
C GLY A 96 5.26 13.94 -0.53
N ILE A 97 5.28 12.69 -0.04
CA ILE A 97 5.82 12.37 1.28
C ILE A 97 7.34 12.31 1.19
N VAL A 98 8.00 13.25 1.86
CA VAL A 98 9.46 13.33 1.98
C VAL A 98 9.86 12.99 3.42
N THR A 99 10.93 12.22 3.59
CA THR A 99 11.42 11.78 4.89
C THR A 99 12.91 12.05 5.07
N ASP A 100 13.39 11.93 6.31
CA ASP A 100 14.83 11.83 6.58
C ASP A 100 15.42 10.50 6.05
N SER A 101 16.74 10.35 6.17
CA SER A 101 17.48 9.16 5.71
C SER A 101 17.56 8.06 6.77
N SER A 102 16.75 8.11 7.83
CA SER A 102 16.78 7.12 8.93
C SER A 102 15.99 5.87 8.56
N HIS A 103 16.44 5.12 7.56
CA HIS A 103 15.78 3.90 7.03
C HIS A 103 15.23 2.97 8.14
N THR A 104 14.11 2.29 7.87
CA THR A 104 13.28 1.49 8.80
C THR A 104 12.51 2.26 9.88
N LYS A 105 12.86 3.53 10.12
CA LYS A 105 12.24 4.39 11.15
C LYS A 105 12.26 5.87 10.75
N ALA A 106 12.11 6.12 9.45
CA ALA A 106 12.25 7.45 8.87
C ALA A 106 11.13 8.38 9.38
N ARG A 107 11.46 9.66 9.57
CA ARG A 107 10.48 10.69 9.96
C ARG A 107 10.14 11.58 8.78
N ILE A 108 8.87 11.97 8.66
CA ILE A 108 8.39 12.92 7.66
C ILE A 108 8.96 14.31 7.97
N ILE A 109 9.35 15.03 6.92
CA ILE A 109 9.88 16.41 6.97
C ILE A 109 8.80 17.38 6.51
#